data_AF-A0A5M6DBY6-F1
#
_entry.id   AF-A0A5M6DBY6-F1
#
_cell.length_a   1.000
_cell.length_b   1.000
_cell.length_c   1.000
_cell.angle_alpha   90.00
_cell.angle_beta   90.00
_cell.angle_gamma   90.00
#
_symmetry.space_group_name_H-M   'P 1'
#
loop_
_entity.id
_entity.type
_entity.pdbx_description
1 polymer ?
#
loop_
_entity_poly.entity_id
_entity_poly.type
_entity_poly.pdbx_seq_one_letter_code
_entity_poly.pdbx_strand_id
1 'polypeptide(L)'
;MKKIIFTFALLLQTAFLFAARPDQTASASFENVKMYRQAATSTEVLRALKSTDQLAVIRKHNANWTIVTVNGQVGYVLTSELTLNKNARNIAMNKASRKNTF
;
A
#
# COMPACT_ATOMS: atom_id res chain seq x y z
N MET A 1 -15.00 -4.72 45.45
CA MET A 1 -14.93 -5.90 44.55
C MET A 1 -16.16 -5.94 43.67
N LYS A 2 -15.98 -5.95 42.35
CA LYS A 2 -16.90 -6.50 41.34
C LYS A 2 -16.11 -6.56 40.03
N LYS A 3 -15.53 -7.73 39.75
CA LYS A 3 -14.86 -8.03 38.48
C LYS A 3 -15.97 -8.32 37.48
N ILE A 4 -16.12 -7.47 36.47
CA ILE A 4 -16.98 -7.77 35.32
C ILE A 4 -16.03 -8.14 34.20
N ILE A 5 -15.78 -9.44 34.09
CA ILE A 5 -15.13 -10.09 32.97
C ILE A 5 -16.19 -10.12 31.87
N PHE A 6 -16.17 -9.13 30.97
CA PHE A 6 -16.94 -9.22 29.75
C PHE A 6 -16.06 -9.93 28.71
N THR A 7 -16.18 -11.25 28.70
CA THR A 7 -15.67 -12.15 27.68
C THR A 7 -16.34 -11.79 26.35
N PHE A 8 -15.77 -10.85 25.60
CA PHE A 8 -16.15 -10.63 24.20
C PHE A 8 -15.35 -11.60 23.33
N ALA A 9 -15.70 -12.88 23.43
CA ALA A 9 -15.36 -13.88 22.44
C ALA A 9 -16.23 -13.62 21.19
N LEU A 10 -15.92 -12.56 20.45
CA LEU A 10 -16.37 -12.41 19.08
C LEU A 10 -15.29 -13.02 18.18
N LEU A 11 -15.56 -14.28 17.83
CA LEU A 11 -15.30 -14.91 16.54
C LEU A 11 -14.19 -14.29 15.67
N LEU A 12 -13.14 -15.09 15.54
CA LEU A 12 -12.23 -15.21 14.40
C LEU A 12 -12.74 -14.54 13.09
N GLN A 13 -11.80 -13.87 12.41
CA GLN A 13 -11.79 -13.47 10.99
C GLN A 13 -11.92 -11.96 10.69
N THR A 14 -10.78 -11.25 10.72
CA THR A 14 -10.35 -10.44 9.55
C THR A 14 -8.85 -10.62 9.28
N ALA A 15 -8.31 -11.81 9.48
CA ALA A 15 -7.27 -12.27 8.55
C ALA A 15 -8.03 -12.66 7.27
N PHE A 16 -7.57 -12.21 6.09
CA PHE A 16 -8.24 -12.26 4.78
C PHE A 16 -9.09 -11.04 4.35
N LEU A 17 -8.50 -9.85 4.35
CA LEU A 17 -8.80 -8.85 3.30
C LEU A 17 -7.52 -8.17 2.78
N PHE A 18 -6.50 -8.96 2.46
CA PHE A 18 -5.49 -8.52 1.48
C PHE A 18 -5.24 -9.63 0.46
N ALA A 19 -6.32 -10.25 -0.02
CA ALA A 19 -6.30 -11.06 -1.24
C ALA A 19 -6.51 -10.20 -2.51
N ALA A 20 -6.73 -8.89 -2.36
CA ALA A 20 -6.34 -7.96 -3.40
C ALA A 20 -4.81 -7.85 -3.30
N ARG A 21 -4.09 -8.71 -4.03
CA ARG A 21 -2.71 -8.39 -4.38
C ARG A 21 -2.79 -6.97 -4.93
N PRO A 22 -2.09 -5.99 -4.36
CA PRO A 22 -2.04 -4.70 -5.02
C PRO A 22 -1.54 -5.01 -6.44
N ASP A 23 -2.39 -4.78 -7.45
CA ASP A 23 -1.98 -4.92 -8.86
C ASP A 23 -0.78 -4.02 -9.19
N GLN A 24 -0.40 -3.16 -8.24
CA GLN A 24 0.70 -2.26 -8.27
C GLN A 24 1.48 -2.31 -6.94
N THR A 25 2.55 -3.10 -6.94
CA THR A 25 3.60 -2.99 -5.92
C THR A 25 4.51 -1.80 -6.23
N ALA A 26 5.08 -1.19 -5.20
CA ALA A 26 6.11 -0.17 -5.33
C ALA A 26 7.24 -0.44 -4.34
N SER A 27 8.38 0.18 -4.61
CA SER A 27 9.51 0.23 -3.71
C SER A 27 9.91 1.68 -3.51
N ALA A 28 10.50 2.00 -2.36
CA ALA A 28 11.10 3.32 -2.17
C ALA A 28 12.28 3.48 -3.13
N SER A 29 12.43 4.64 -3.75
CA SER A 29 13.55 4.90 -4.66
C SER A 29 14.87 5.12 -3.91
N PHE A 30 14.81 5.49 -2.64
CA PHE A 30 15.97 5.80 -1.79
C PHE A 30 15.83 5.17 -0.41
N GLU A 31 16.93 5.19 0.35
CA GLU A 31 16.92 4.89 1.78
C GLU A 31 16.31 6.06 2.57
N ASN A 32 15.53 5.78 3.61
CA ASN A 32 14.86 6.74 4.48
C ASN A 32 13.76 7.59 3.83
N VAL A 33 13.04 7.04 2.85
CA VAL A 33 11.84 7.68 2.29
C VAL A 33 10.75 7.77 3.36
N LYS A 34 10.18 8.95 3.57
CA LYS A 34 9.26 9.17 4.70
C LYS A 34 7.82 8.84 4.30
N MET A 35 7.19 7.99 5.11
CA MET A 35 5.76 7.75 5.08
C MET A 35 5.08 8.63 6.12
N TYR A 36 4.16 9.46 5.67
CA TYR A 36 3.47 10.45 6.48
C TYR A 36 2.04 10.02 6.79
N ARG A 37 1.49 10.54 7.89
CA ARG A 37 0.10 10.29 8.28
C ARG A 37 -0.91 10.94 7.33
N GLN A 38 -0.54 12.06 6.72
CA GLN A 38 -1.37 12.78 5.74
C GLN A 38 -0.52 13.27 4.56
N ALA A 39 -1.16 13.81 3.52
CA ALA A 39 -0.51 14.34 2.33
C ALA A 39 0.20 15.70 2.57
N ALA A 40 1.05 15.78 3.60
CA ALA A 40 1.89 16.94 3.89
C ALA A 40 3.16 16.52 4.65
N THR A 41 4.28 17.15 4.32
CA THR A 41 5.59 16.88 4.93
C THR A 41 5.75 17.43 6.35
N SER A 42 4.85 18.31 6.78
CA SER A 42 4.76 18.84 8.15
C SER A 42 4.00 17.91 9.10
N THR A 43 3.47 16.79 8.60
CA THR A 43 2.71 15.84 9.42
C THR A 43 3.62 14.79 10.04
N GLU A 44 3.06 14.04 10.99
CA GLU A 44 3.74 12.94 11.65
C GLU A 44 4.30 11.92 10.63
N VAL A 45 5.59 11.60 10.78
CA VAL A 45 6.26 10.54 10.04
C VAL A 45 5.93 9.22 10.72
N LEU A 46 5.10 8.41 10.06
CA LEU A 46 4.71 7.08 10.53
C LEU A 46 5.87 6.08 10.43
N ARG A 47 6.68 6.20 9.36
CA ARG A 47 7.79 5.27 9.09
C ARG A 47 8.82 5.88 8.13
N ALA A 48 10.07 5.48 8.29
CA ALA A 48 11.10 5.62 7.26
C ALA A 48 11.21 4.30 6.48
N LEU A 49 10.98 4.38 5.18
CA LEU A 49 10.98 3.27 4.23
C LEU A 49 12.37 3.12 3.60
N LYS A 50 12.73 1.89 3.28
CA LYS A 50 13.95 1.53 2.56
C LYS A 50 13.64 1.02 1.17
N SER A 51 14.66 1.01 0.31
CA SER A 51 14.51 0.49 -1.05
C SER A 51 14.09 -0.98 -1.10
N THR A 52 14.44 -1.75 -0.06
CA THR A 52 14.08 -3.16 0.11
C THR A 52 12.67 -3.38 0.63
N ASP A 53 11.97 -2.34 1.09
CA ASP A 53 10.60 -2.48 1.58
C ASP A 53 9.63 -2.71 0.42
N GLN A 54 8.82 -3.76 0.55
CA GLN A 54 7.72 -4.00 -0.37
C GLN A 54 6.51 -3.16 0.03
N LEU A 55 6.17 -2.20 -0.82
CA LEU A 55 5.04 -1.31 -0.61
C LEU A 55 3.89 -1.74 -1.52
N ALA A 56 2.69 -1.76 -0.95
CA ALA A 56 1.48 -1.97 -1.71
C ALA A 56 0.87 -0.61 -2.05
N VAL A 57 0.75 -0.28 -3.33
CA VAL A 57 0.09 0.98 -3.74
C VAL A 57 -1.40 0.78 -3.69
N ILE A 58 -2.08 1.59 -2.88
CA ILE A 58 -3.55 1.62 -2.82
C ILE A 58 -4.06 2.48 -3.98
N ARG A 59 -3.63 3.74 -4.05
CA ARG A 59 -4.01 4.70 -5.12
C ARG A 59 -3.14 5.95 -5.09
N LYS A 60 -3.09 6.65 -6.22
CA LYS A 60 -2.56 8.02 -6.27
C LYS A 60 -3.55 8.98 -5.60
N HIS A 61 -3.07 9.82 -4.68
CA HIS A 61 -3.90 10.83 -4.01
C HIS A 61 -3.98 12.11 -4.85
N ASN A 62 -2.83 12.63 -5.30
CA ASN A 62 -2.71 13.78 -6.19
C ASN A 62 -1.39 13.70 -6.97
N ALA A 63 -0.97 14.78 -7.65
CA ALA A 63 0.27 14.79 -8.44
C ALA A 63 1.51 14.40 -7.62
N ASN A 64 1.57 14.81 -6.36
CA ASN A 64 2.74 14.68 -5.49
C ASN A 64 2.65 13.49 -4.55
N TRP A 65 1.45 13.01 -4.19
CA TRP A 65 1.26 12.03 -3.12
C TRP A 65 0.59 10.75 -3.59
N THR A 66 1.09 9.62 -3.08
CA THR A 66 0.53 8.29 -3.29
C THR A 66 0.22 7.64 -1.95
N ILE A 67 -0.95 7.02 -1.86
CA ILE A 67 -1.39 6.26 -0.69
C ILE A 67 -0.87 4.84 -0.83
N VAL A 68 -0.09 4.40 0.15
CA VAL A 68 0.53 3.08 0.20
C VAL A 68 0.15 2.37 1.50
N THR A 69 0.29 1.05 1.51
CA THR A 69 0.24 0.25 2.75
C THR A 69 1.49 -0.58 2.91
N VAL A 70 2.00 -0.64 4.13
CA VAL A 70 3.23 -1.34 4.52
C VAL A 70 2.94 -2.12 5.79
N ASN A 71 3.03 -3.45 5.74
CA ASN A 71 2.71 -4.33 6.86
C ASN A 71 1.35 -4.04 7.51
N GLY A 72 0.35 -3.64 6.71
CA GLY A 72 -0.99 -3.29 7.19
C GLY A 72 -1.17 -1.85 7.66
N GLN A 73 -0.11 -1.03 7.70
CA GLN A 73 -0.18 0.39 8.03
C GLN A 73 -0.31 1.23 6.75
N VAL A 74 -1.41 1.98 6.64
CA VAL A 74 -1.64 2.90 5.52
C VAL A 74 -0.98 4.25 5.78
N GLY A 75 -0.37 4.83 4.75
CA GLY A 75 0.23 6.15 4.83
C GLY A 75 0.43 6.82 3.46
N TYR A 76 0.97 8.03 3.49
CA TYR A 76 1.20 8.86 2.32
C TYR A 76 2.69 8.97 2.06
N VAL A 77 3.10 8.72 0.81
CA VAL A 77 4.49 8.85 0.37
C VAL A 77 4.53 9.75 -0.86
N LEU A 78 5.62 10.51 -1.02
CA LEU A 78 5.86 11.30 -2.21
C LEU A 78 5.98 10.40 -3.44
N THR A 79 5.21 10.70 -4.47
CA THR A 79 5.20 9.94 -5.73
C THR A 79 6.56 9.99 -6.42
N SER A 80 7.31 11.08 -6.24
CA SER A 80 8.69 11.22 -6.75
C SER A 80 9.71 10.32 -6.06
N GLU A 81 9.38 9.79 -4.88
CA GLU A 81 10.23 8.92 -4.07
C GLU A 81 9.80 7.44 -4.16
N LEU A 82 8.85 7.13 -5.05
CA LEU A 82 8.34 5.79 -5.28
C LEU A 82 8.70 5.28 -6.67
N THR A 83 9.27 4.08 -6.69
CA THR A 83 9.44 3.29 -7.90
C THR A 83 8.25 2.36 -8.05
N LEU A 84 7.35 2.67 -8.98
CA LEU A 84 6.18 1.84 -9.27
C LEU A 84 6.60 0.62 -10.11
N ASN A 85 6.43 -0.59 -9.57
CA ASN A 85 6.69 -1.83 -10.30
C ASN A 85 5.48 -2.15 -11.19
N LYS A 86 5.50 -1.65 -12.43
CA LYS A 86 4.39 -1.78 -13.41
C LYS A 86 4.32 -3.15 -14.10
N ASN A 87 4.83 -4.22 -13.49
CA ASN A 87 5.00 -5.50 -14.17
C ASN A 87 3.65 -6.23 -14.41
N ALA A 88 2.61 -5.98 -13.61
CA ALA A 88 1.32 -6.68 -13.78
C ALA A 88 0.40 -6.05 -14.87
N ARG A 89 0.34 -4.71 -14.98
CA ARG A 89 -0.56 -4.04 -15.94
C ARG A 89 -0.21 -4.29 -17.40
N ASN A 90 1.07 -4.38 -17.73
CA ASN A 90 1.53 -4.60 -19.11
C ASN A 90 1.22 -6.02 -19.62
N ILE A 91 1.20 -7.02 -18.75
CA ILE A 91 0.91 -8.41 -19.12
C ILE A 91 -0.60 -8.60 -19.35
N ALA A 92 -1.45 -8.00 -18.52
CA ALA A 92 -2.91 -8.09 -18.66
C ALA A 92 -3.41 -7.34 -19.91
N MET A 93 -2.89 -6.14 -20.20
CA MET A 93 -3.24 -5.38 -21.40
C MET A 93 -2.74 -6.05 -22.70
N ASN A 94 -1.54 -6.63 -22.70
CA ASN A 94 -1.02 -7.33 -23.87
C ASN A 94 -1.79 -8.64 -24.17
N LYS A 95 -2.35 -9.30 -23.13
CA LYS A 95 -3.19 -10.50 -23.30
C LYS A 95 -4.59 -10.17 -23.84
N ALA A 96 -5.17 -9.04 -23.44
CA ALA A 96 -6.44 -8.56 -23.97
C ALA A 96 -6.32 -8.11 -25.44
N SER A 97 -5.20 -7.46 -25.81
CA SER A 97 -4.96 -7.01 -27.18
C SER A 97 -4.74 -8.14 -28.20
N ARG A 98 -4.31 -9.35 -27.78
CA ARG A 98 -4.13 -10.49 -28.70
C ARG A 98 -5.40 -11.26 -29.05
N LYS A 99 -6.54 -10.99 -28.39
CA LYS A 99 -7.79 -11.75 -28.62
C LYS A 99 -8.68 -11.20 -29.73
N ASN A 100 -8.29 -10.09 -30.38
CA ASN A 100 -9.10 -9.40 -31.40
C ASN A 100 -8.50 -9.47 -32.81
N THR A 101 -7.74 -10.52 -33.13
CA THR A 101 -7.29 -10.79 -34.49
C THR A 101 -7.68 -12.20 -34.88
N PHE A 102 -8.92 -12.34 -35.36
CA PHE A 102 -9.39 -13.38 -36.27
C PHE A 102 -10.46 -12.76 -37.16
#